data_AF-A0A4R9BX05-F1
#
_entry.id   AF-A0A4R9BX05-F1
#
_cell.length_a   1.000
_cell.length_b   1.000
_cell.length_c   1.000
_cell.angle_alpha   90.00
_cell.angle_beta   90.00
_cell.angle_gamma   90.00
#
_symmetry.space_group_name_H-M   'P 1'
#
loop_
_entity.id
_entity.type
_entity.pdbx_description
1 polymer ?
#
loop_
_entity_poly.entity_id
_entity_poly.type
_entity_poly.pdbx_seq_one_letter_code
_entity_poly.pdbx_strand_id
1 'polypeptide(L)'
;MAINCVDEERLTADEMTELGNRLNDAAPFLDTGRSPATQDGCEFWPSEPTLGFPYATDIEGLPEVLVTSTTGDPVTPHDGGISLAETLGARLLTVDGNQHGSIISRNECVDGVVADYLVNLELPDEGTRCAL
;
A
#
# COMPACT_ATOMS: atom_id res chain seq x y z
N MET A 1 -4.61 -9.86 -11.79
CA MET A 1 -3.66 -10.40 -12.80
C MET A 1 -3.63 -9.51 -14.03
N ALA A 2 -4.68 -9.45 -14.86
CA ALA A 2 -4.66 -8.61 -16.06
C ALA A 2 -4.33 -7.13 -15.81
N ILE A 3 -4.89 -6.55 -14.74
CA ILE A 3 -4.67 -5.16 -14.32
C ILE A 3 -3.22 -4.96 -13.86
N ASN A 4 -2.74 -5.76 -12.91
CA ASN A 4 -1.34 -5.70 -12.45
C ASN A 4 -0.33 -5.78 -13.61
N CYS A 5 -0.56 -6.63 -14.61
CA CYS A 5 0.37 -6.78 -15.74
C CYS A 5 0.47 -5.57 -16.68
N VAL A 6 -0.48 -4.63 -16.58
CA VAL A 6 -0.46 -3.34 -17.29
C VAL A 6 -0.15 -2.16 -16.38
N ASP A 7 -0.18 -2.34 -15.05
CA ASP A 7 0.07 -1.29 -14.07
C ASP A 7 1.50 -1.31 -13.51
N GLU A 8 2.10 -2.50 -13.40
CA GLU A 8 3.38 -2.72 -12.70
C GLU A 8 4.55 -2.96 -13.68
N GLU A 9 5.75 -2.58 -13.25
CA GLU A 9 6.99 -2.91 -13.96
C GLU A 9 7.26 -4.42 -13.88
N ARG A 10 7.64 -5.02 -15.01
CA ARG A 10 7.97 -6.44 -15.09
C ARG A 10 9.39 -6.67 -14.65
N LEU A 11 9.59 -7.70 -13.83
CA LEU A 11 10.91 -8.15 -13.45
C LEU A 11 11.48 -9.11 -14.49
N THR A 12 12.78 -8.99 -14.74
CA THR A 12 13.55 -10.00 -15.45
C THR A 12 13.69 -11.27 -14.62
N ALA A 13 14.15 -12.36 -15.25
CA ALA A 13 14.32 -13.63 -14.55
C ALA A 13 15.31 -13.57 -13.37
N ASP A 14 16.38 -12.78 -13.52
CA ASP A 14 17.38 -12.59 -12.47
C ASP A 14 16.79 -11.75 -11.32
N GLU A 15 16.06 -10.68 -11.62
CA GLU A 15 15.39 -9.84 -10.62
C GLU A 15 14.31 -10.61 -9.84
N MET A 16 13.53 -11.46 -10.51
CA MET A 16 12.57 -12.35 -9.86
C MET A 16 13.25 -13.33 -8.90
N THR A 17 14.37 -13.90 -9.32
CA THR A 17 15.14 -14.83 -8.49
C THR A 17 15.71 -14.13 -7.26
N GLU A 18 16.27 -12.93 -7.44
CA GLU A 18 16.79 -12.11 -6.35
C GLU A 18 15.68 -11.68 -5.38
N LEU A 19 14.53 -11.24 -5.89
CA LEU A 19 13.37 -10.91 -5.06
C LEU A 19 12.94 -12.12 -4.23
N GLY A 20 12.82 -13.30 -4.84
CA GLY A 20 12.45 -14.51 -4.12
C GLY A 20 13.44 -14.91 -3.03
N ASN A 21 14.75 -14.75 -3.25
CA ASN A 21 15.75 -14.97 -2.20
C ASN A 21 15.57 -13.99 -1.03
N ARG A 22 15.40 -12.69 -1.33
CA ARG A 22 15.17 -11.67 -0.29
C ARG A 22 13.88 -11.92 0.50
N LEU A 23 12.82 -12.38 -0.17
CA LEU A 23 11.55 -12.74 0.48
C LEU A 23 11.74 -13.93 1.43
N ASN A 24 12.49 -14.96 1.04
CA ASN A 24 12.78 -16.09 1.92
C ASN A 24 13.57 -15.66 3.17
N ASP A 25 14.56 -14.78 3.02
CA ASP A 25 15.34 -14.25 4.14
C ASP A 25 14.49 -13.38 5.09
N ALA A 26 13.64 -12.52 4.53
CA ALA A 26 12.81 -11.59 5.30
C ALA A 26 11.57 -12.24 5.93
N ALA A 27 11.01 -13.26 5.27
CA ALA A 27 9.81 -13.98 5.70
C ALA A 27 10.01 -15.51 5.66
N PRO A 28 10.86 -16.08 6.53
CA PRO A 28 11.18 -17.52 6.49
C PRO A 28 9.98 -18.45 6.69
N PHE A 29 8.88 -17.94 7.26
CA PHE A 29 7.65 -18.71 7.42
C PHE A 29 6.94 -19.01 6.08
N LEU A 30 7.29 -18.31 5.01
CA LEU A 30 6.81 -18.54 3.64
C LEU A 30 7.78 -19.40 2.81
N ASP A 31 9.01 -19.62 3.27
CA ASP A 31 10.01 -20.37 2.52
C ASP A 31 9.64 -21.86 2.46
N THR A 32 9.56 -22.38 1.24
CA THR A 32 9.25 -23.79 0.97
C THR A 32 10.48 -24.71 0.99
N GLY A 33 11.68 -24.15 1.15
CA GLY A 33 12.97 -24.85 1.06
C GLY A 33 13.37 -25.19 -0.38
N ARG A 34 12.78 -24.53 -1.37
CA ARG A 34 13.04 -24.73 -2.81
C ARG A 34 13.66 -23.47 -3.42
N SER A 35 14.34 -23.64 -4.56
CA SER A 35 14.82 -22.49 -5.35
C SER A 35 13.66 -21.55 -5.70
N PRO A 36 13.86 -20.22 -5.62
CA PRO A 36 12.87 -19.25 -6.04
C PRO A 36 12.41 -19.40 -7.48
N ALA A 37 11.22 -18.87 -7.78
CA ALA A 37 10.74 -18.76 -9.14
C ALA A 37 11.60 -17.77 -9.94
N THR A 38 11.82 -18.08 -11.21
CA THR A 38 12.59 -17.24 -12.14
C THR A 38 11.69 -16.52 -13.15
N GLN A 39 10.38 -16.73 -13.10
CA GLN A 39 9.44 -16.14 -14.07
C GLN A 39 8.57 -15.11 -13.36
N ASP A 40 8.44 -13.94 -13.96
CA ASP A 40 7.49 -12.92 -13.54
C ASP A 40 6.07 -13.37 -13.94
N GLY A 41 5.08 -13.12 -13.08
CA GLY A 41 3.70 -13.53 -13.33
C GLY A 41 3.08 -12.89 -14.59
N CYS A 42 3.67 -11.81 -15.09
CA CYS A 42 3.24 -11.02 -16.24
C CYS A 42 4.19 -11.13 -17.45
N GLU A 43 5.20 -12.00 -17.41
CA GLU A 43 6.21 -12.15 -18.46
C GLU A 43 5.59 -12.34 -19.86
N PHE A 44 4.54 -13.16 -19.95
CA PHE A 44 3.87 -13.49 -21.22
C PHE A 44 2.65 -12.61 -21.52
N TRP A 45 2.44 -11.54 -20.74
CA TRP A 45 1.30 -10.64 -20.98
C TRP A 45 1.49 -9.86 -22.29
N PRO A 46 0.49 -9.85 -23.20
CA PRO A 46 0.69 -9.49 -24.60
C PRO A 46 0.87 -7.99 -24.87
N SER A 47 0.47 -7.11 -23.95
CA SER A 47 0.66 -5.66 -24.03
C SER A 47 1.74 -5.22 -23.06
N GLU A 48 2.49 -4.16 -23.33
CA GLU A 48 3.44 -3.59 -22.35
C GLU A 48 2.72 -2.95 -21.14
N PRO A 49 3.42 -2.77 -20.00
CA PRO A 49 2.92 -1.91 -18.93
C PRO A 49 2.61 -0.50 -19.44
N THR A 50 1.47 0.03 -19.01
CA THR A 50 0.96 1.35 -19.38
C THR A 50 1.18 2.40 -18.30
N LEU A 51 1.48 1.95 -17.08
CA LEU A 51 1.88 2.78 -15.95
C LEU A 51 3.32 2.43 -15.55
N GLY A 52 3.99 3.34 -14.84
CA GLY A 52 5.32 3.15 -14.28
C GLY A 52 5.46 3.88 -12.96
N PHE A 53 6.45 3.50 -12.15
CA PHE A 53 6.67 4.11 -10.84
C PHE A 53 7.60 5.34 -10.94
N PRO A 54 7.30 6.46 -10.26
CA PRO A 54 6.12 6.72 -9.43
C PRO A 54 4.86 7.11 -10.25
N TYR A 55 3.70 6.62 -9.81
CA TYR A 55 2.42 6.72 -10.54
C TYR A 55 1.66 8.04 -10.34
N ALA A 56 2.07 8.84 -9.35
CA ALA A 56 1.34 10.01 -8.86
C ALA A 56 2.28 11.21 -8.77
N THR A 57 2.53 11.85 -9.91
CA THR A 57 3.34 13.07 -10.01
C THR A 57 2.47 14.25 -10.42
N ASP A 58 2.95 15.47 -10.16
CA ASP A 58 2.36 16.71 -10.68
C ASP A 58 0.86 16.88 -10.33
N ILE A 59 0.49 16.52 -9.11
CA ILE A 59 -0.90 16.60 -8.63
C ILE A 59 -1.27 18.05 -8.38
N GLU A 60 -2.23 18.56 -9.16
CA GLU A 60 -2.78 19.91 -9.00
C GLU A 60 -4.27 19.87 -8.66
N GLY A 61 -4.72 20.78 -7.79
CA GLY A 61 -6.14 20.97 -7.49
C GLY A 61 -6.80 19.86 -6.67
N LEU A 62 -6.02 18.95 -6.06
CA LEU A 62 -6.54 17.93 -5.16
C LEU A 62 -7.04 18.60 -3.86
N PRO A 63 -8.31 18.41 -3.46
CA PRO A 63 -8.78 18.80 -2.14
C PRO A 63 -7.99 18.08 -1.04
N GLU A 64 -8.02 18.58 0.20
CA GLU A 64 -7.37 17.84 1.30
C GLU A 64 -7.99 16.43 1.44
N VAL A 65 -7.13 15.41 1.37
CA VAL A 65 -7.53 14.00 1.47
C VAL A 65 -7.11 13.38 2.79
N LEU A 66 -7.90 12.41 3.25
CA LEU A 66 -7.57 11.59 4.41
C LEU A 66 -6.98 10.26 3.94
N VAL A 67 -5.76 9.95 4.38
CA VAL A 67 -5.14 8.63 4.25
C VAL A 67 -5.20 7.94 5.60
N THR A 68 -5.72 6.72 5.63
CA THR A 68 -5.71 5.87 6.83
C THR A 68 -4.67 4.77 6.67
N SER A 69 -3.83 4.55 7.67
CA SER A 69 -2.78 3.53 7.60
C SER A 69 -2.62 2.80 8.92
N THR A 70 -2.65 1.46 8.88
CA THR A 70 -2.49 0.60 10.06
C THR A 70 -1.00 0.26 10.26
N THR A 71 -0.49 0.37 11.48
CA THR A 71 0.94 0.20 11.79
C THR A 71 1.49 -1.18 11.44
N GLY A 72 0.69 -2.23 11.61
CA GLY A 72 1.03 -3.62 11.36
C GLY A 72 0.25 -4.23 10.18
N ASP A 73 -0.07 -3.42 9.16
CA ASP A 73 -0.72 -3.94 7.94
C ASP A 73 0.26 -4.82 7.13
N PRO A 74 -0.04 -6.12 6.94
CA PRO A 74 0.87 -7.04 6.26
C PRO A 74 0.80 -6.95 4.73
N VAL A 75 -0.21 -6.26 4.16
CA VAL A 75 -0.44 -6.17 2.72
C VAL A 75 0.00 -4.80 2.18
N THR A 76 -0.32 -3.74 2.92
CA THR A 76 0.05 -2.35 2.60
C THR A 76 0.78 -1.73 3.80
N PRO A 77 2.10 -1.97 3.96
CA PRO A 77 2.84 -1.53 5.14
C PRO A 77 2.72 -0.03 5.44
N HIS A 78 2.84 0.32 6.71
CA HIS A 78 2.62 1.69 7.19
C HIS A 78 3.44 2.76 6.45
N ASP A 79 4.70 2.45 6.13
CA ASP A 79 5.58 3.35 5.38
C ASP A 79 5.02 3.72 4.00
N GLY A 80 4.30 2.80 3.35
CA GLY A 80 3.58 3.07 2.10
C GLY A 80 2.42 4.05 2.29
N GLY A 81 1.72 3.97 3.42
CA GLY A 81 0.68 4.92 3.79
C GLY A 81 1.24 6.32 4.09
N ILE A 82 2.40 6.40 4.76
CA ILE A 82 3.12 7.67 4.99
C ILE A 82 3.52 8.29 3.66
N SER A 83 4.21 7.51 2.80
CA SER A 83 4.66 7.99 1.49
C SER A 83 3.50 8.43 0.59
N LEU A 84 2.37 7.72 0.62
CA LEU A 84 1.17 8.13 -0.10
C LEU A 84 0.61 9.45 0.46
N ALA A 85 0.55 9.61 1.78
CA ALA A 85 0.07 10.84 2.39
C ALA A 85 0.94 12.05 2.02
N GLU A 86 2.26 11.88 2.03
CA GLU A 86 3.21 12.91 1.59
C GLU A 86 3.04 13.26 0.11
N THR A 87 2.92 12.24 -0.75
CA THR A 87 2.75 12.42 -2.20
C THR A 87 1.46 13.19 -2.53
N LEU A 88 0.38 12.92 -1.80
CA LEU A 88 -0.92 13.57 -2.01
C LEU A 88 -1.09 14.90 -1.27
N GLY A 89 -0.16 15.28 -0.38
CA GLY A 89 -0.38 16.38 0.56
C GLY A 89 -1.56 16.11 1.53
N ALA A 90 -1.77 14.84 1.87
CA ALA A 90 -2.89 14.36 2.65
C ALA A 90 -2.67 14.51 4.16
N ARG A 91 -3.77 14.41 4.92
CA ARG A 91 -3.72 14.13 6.36
C ARG A 91 -3.67 12.62 6.59
N LEU A 92 -2.71 12.18 7.40
CA LEU A 92 -2.56 10.78 7.78
C LEU A 92 -3.25 10.51 9.13
N LEU A 93 -4.20 9.59 9.14
CA LEU A 93 -4.66 8.92 10.36
C LEU A 93 -3.86 7.63 10.55
N THR A 94 -3.04 7.58 11.61
CA THR A 94 -2.34 6.34 11.97
C THR A 94 -3.21 5.49 12.87
N VAL A 95 -3.28 4.19 12.59
CA VAL A 95 -4.07 3.23 13.35
C VAL A 95 -3.16 2.15 13.93
N ASP A 96 -3.03 2.14 15.25
CA ASP A 96 -2.24 1.16 15.99
C ASP A 96 -2.93 -0.21 15.98
N GLY A 97 -2.33 -1.20 15.30
CA GLY A 97 -2.83 -2.57 15.27
C GLY A 97 -2.20 -3.44 14.18
N ASN A 98 -2.63 -4.70 14.09
CA ASN A 98 -2.10 -5.69 13.15
C ASN A 98 -3.21 -6.29 12.27
N GLN A 99 -3.57 -5.60 11.18
CA GLN A 99 -4.55 -6.06 10.21
C GLN A 99 -4.44 -5.28 8.90
N HIS A 100 -5.06 -5.80 7.85
CA HIS A 100 -5.15 -5.08 6.58
C HIS A 100 -6.36 -4.13 6.55
N GLY A 101 -6.09 -2.84 6.33
CA GLY A 101 -7.07 -1.76 6.38
C GLY A 101 -7.59 -1.46 7.80
N SER A 102 -8.20 -0.30 8.01
CA SER A 102 -8.73 0.13 9.33
C SER A 102 -10.20 0.54 9.32
N ILE A 103 -10.71 1.05 8.18
CA ILE A 103 -12.11 1.49 8.03
C ILE A 103 -13.10 0.30 8.15
N ILE A 104 -12.64 -0.93 7.88
CA ILE A 104 -13.46 -2.14 7.99
C ILE A 104 -13.54 -2.70 9.42
N SER A 105 -12.82 -2.10 10.38
CA SER A 105 -12.64 -2.67 11.72
C SER A 105 -13.81 -2.41 12.68
N ARG A 106 -14.78 -1.56 12.32
CA ARG A 106 -15.86 -1.10 13.23
C ARG A 106 -15.31 -0.50 14.52
N ASN A 107 -14.28 0.31 14.38
CA ASN A 107 -13.59 0.93 15.51
C ASN A 107 -14.13 2.35 15.68
N GLU A 108 -14.69 2.67 16.85
CA GLU A 108 -15.38 3.95 17.08
C GLU A 108 -14.49 5.18 16.82
N CYS A 109 -13.19 5.09 17.10
CA CYS A 109 -12.23 6.18 16.83
C CYS A 109 -12.03 6.37 15.31
N VAL A 110 -11.76 5.27 14.59
CA VAL A 110 -11.55 5.32 13.13
C VAL A 110 -12.84 5.76 12.43
N ASP A 111 -13.98 5.17 12.80
CA ASP A 111 -15.28 5.45 12.22
C ASP A 111 -15.69 6.91 12.46
N GLY A 112 -15.39 7.47 13.63
CA GLY A 112 -15.62 8.88 13.95
C GLY A 112 -14.84 9.82 13.03
N VAL A 113 -13.51 9.64 12.93
CA VAL A 113 -12.66 10.47 12.07
C VAL A 113 -13.08 10.37 10.60
N VAL A 114 -13.38 9.16 10.13
CA VAL A 114 -13.83 8.95 8.74
C VAL A 114 -15.20 9.59 8.50
N ALA A 115 -16.13 9.50 9.44
CA ALA A 115 -17.45 10.13 9.32
C ALA A 115 -17.34 11.66 9.27
N ASP A 116 -16.52 12.27 10.13
CA ASP A 116 -16.30 13.71 10.15
C ASP A 116 -15.69 14.20 8.82
N TYR A 117 -14.72 13.46 8.27
CA TYR A 117 -14.17 13.78 6.95
C TYR A 117 -15.21 13.66 5.84
N LEU A 118 -15.95 12.55 5.77
CA LEU A 118 -16.89 12.30 4.68
C LEU A 118 -18.13 13.22 4.71
N VAL A 119 -18.60 13.59 5.91
CA VAL A 119 -19.83 14.38 6.08
C VAL A 119 -19.53 15.87 6.18
N ASN A 120 -18.52 16.24 6.95
CA ASN A 120 -18.22 17.64 7.30
C ASN A 120 -16.98 18.18 6.58
N LEU A 121 -16.23 17.35 5.87
CA LEU A 121 -14.91 17.69 5.30
C LEU A 121 -13.91 18.13 6.37
N GLU A 122 -14.07 17.64 7.59
CA GLU A 122 -13.18 17.93 8.71
C GLU A 122 -12.10 16.85 8.83
N LEU A 123 -10.85 17.28 8.89
CA LEU A 123 -9.71 16.40 9.01
C LEU A 123 -9.23 16.35 10.46
N PRO A 124 -8.64 15.22 10.89
CA PRO A 124 -8.06 15.14 12.22
C PRO A 124 -6.86 16.08 12.36
N ASP A 125 -6.53 16.40 13.62
CA ASP A 125 -5.28 17.08 13.95
C ASP A 125 -4.08 16.25 13.46
N GLU A 126 -2.99 16.93 13.09
CA GLU A 126 -1.76 16.28 12.67
C GLU A 126 -1.23 15.36 13.79
N GLY A 127 -0.86 14.12 13.42
CA GLY A 127 -0.39 13.12 14.38
C GLY A 127 -1.49 12.39 15.16
N THR A 128 -2.77 12.59 14.81
CA THR A 128 -3.88 11.82 15.40
C THR A 128 -3.68 10.32 15.21
N ARG A 129 -4.00 9.55 16.27
CA ARG A 129 -3.92 8.09 16.28
C ARG A 129 -5.19 7.47 16.83
N CYS A 130 -5.55 6.31 16.27
CA CYS A 130 -6.52 5.39 16.86
C CYS A 130 -5.85 4.05 17.18
N ALA A 131 -6.46 3.22 18.01
CA ALA A 131 -6.00 1.86 18.29
C ALA A 131 -7.13 0.85 18.04
N LEU A 132 -6.80 -0.30 17.44
CA LEU A 132 -7.74 -1.36 17.08
C LEU A 132 -8.06 -2.31 18.23
#